data_AF-A0A644WD57-F1
#
_entry.id   AF-A0A644WD57-F1
#
_cell.length_a   1.000
_cell.length_b   1.000
_cell.length_c   1.000
_cell.angle_alpha   90.00
_cell.angle_beta   90.00
_cell.angle_gamma   90.00
#
_symmetry.space_group_name_H-M   'P 1'
#
loop_
_entity.id
_entity.type
_entity.pdbx_description
1 polymer ?
#
loop_
_entity_poly.entity_id
_entity_poly.type
_entity_poly.pdbx_seq_one_letter_code
_entity_poly.pdbx_strand_id
1 'polypeptide(L)'
;MIFKYLILLWGALEFILGITVAIKKDLLLLKFIVESFSVLNSDFGMDKINNIKVFSKWFGEIVTLEGSIYIFLASAGIFFNMNIIIVIIFIIIIEVFFFNVIINGIKNFI
;
A
#
# COMPACT_ATOMS: atom_id res chain seq x y z
N MET A 1 6.35 -15.58 -16.74
CA MET A 1 5.98 -14.33 -17.44
C MET A 1 4.66 -13.76 -16.93
N ILE A 2 3.54 -14.51 -17.00
CA ILE A 2 2.20 -14.04 -16.56
C ILE A 2 2.20 -13.42 -15.16
N PHE A 3 2.86 -14.06 -14.19
CA PHE A 3 2.95 -13.55 -12.81
C PHE A 3 3.52 -12.13 -12.72
N LYS A 4 4.54 -11.80 -13.53
CA LYS A 4 5.15 -10.45 -13.52
C LYS A 4 4.18 -9.39 -14.03
N TYR A 5 3.34 -9.72 -15.02
CA TYR A 5 2.28 -8.83 -15.50
C TYR A 5 1.14 -8.67 -14.49
N LEU A 6 0.82 -9.71 -13.73
CA LEU A 6 -0.15 -9.60 -12.63
C LEU A 6 0.35 -8.65 -11.54
N ILE A 7 1.63 -8.73 -11.16
CA ILE A 7 2.23 -7.79 -10.21
C ILE A 7 2.23 -6.37 -10.77
N LEU A 8 2.54 -6.21 -12.07
CA LEU A 8 2.51 -4.90 -12.71
C LEU A 8 1.12 -4.27 -12.65
N LEU A 9 0.07 -5.06 -12.95
CA LEU A 9 -1.31 -4.62 -12.86
C LEU A 9 -1.69 -4.26 -11.42
N TRP A 10 -1.30 -5.10 -10.46
CA TRP A 10 -1.54 -4.86 -9.04
C TRP A 10 -0.91 -3.54 -8.57
N GLY A 11 0.39 -3.36 -8.83
CA GLY A 11 1.10 -2.13 -8.48
C GLY A 11 0.51 -0.89 -9.15
N ALA A 12 0.03 -1.00 -10.39
CA ALA A 12 -0.66 0.10 -11.06
C ALA A 12 -2.00 0.45 -10.39
N LEU A 13 -2.77 -0.55 -9.94
CA LEU A 13 -4.02 -0.32 -9.20
C LEU A 13 -3.74 0.37 -7.87
N GLU A 14 -2.77 -0.12 -7.09
CA GLU A 14 -2.38 0.50 -5.82
C GLU A 14 -1.87 1.93 -6.00
N PHE A 15 -1.05 2.17 -7.03
CA PHE A 15 -0.58 3.51 -7.34
C PHE A 15 -1.73 4.48 -7.61
N ILE A 16 -2.71 4.07 -8.43
CA ILE A 16 -3.89 4.89 -8.73
C ILE A 16 -4.73 5.12 -7.48
N LEU A 17 -4.95 4.08 -6.67
CA LEU A 17 -5.69 4.17 -5.42
C LEU A 17 -5.00 5.12 -4.43
N GLY A 18 -3.69 4.97 -4.23
CA GLY A 18 -2.90 5.82 -3.35
C GLY A 18 -2.97 7.29 -3.75
N ILE A 19 -2.79 7.60 -5.04
CA ILE A 19 -2.92 8.97 -5.55
C ILE A 19 -4.33 9.50 -5.32
N THR A 20 -5.34 8.68 -5.58
CA THR A 20 -6.75 9.08 -5.40
C THR A 20 -7.03 9.43 -3.94
N VAL A 21 -6.56 8.61 -3.00
CA VAL A 21 -6.71 8.85 -1.55
C VAL A 21 -5.90 10.08 -1.13
N ALA A 22 -4.68 10.26 -1.62
CA ALA A 22 -3.82 11.39 -1.28
C ALA A 22 -4.40 12.74 -1.75
N ILE A 23 -4.96 12.78 -2.97
CA ILE A 23 -5.48 14.01 -3.60
C ILE A 23 -6.91 14.29 -3.15
N LYS A 24 -7.83 13.33 -3.33
CA LYS A 24 -9.26 13.54 -3.10
C LYS A 24 -9.65 13.41 -1.63
N LYS A 25 -8.77 12.86 -0.80
CA LYS A 25 -9.04 12.57 0.62
C LYS A 25 -10.35 11.81 0.79
N ASP A 26 -10.57 10.82 -0.08
CA ASP A 26 -11.82 10.09 -0.12
C ASP A 26 -11.98 9.25 1.15
N LEU A 27 -12.80 9.78 2.07
CA LEU A 27 -13.02 9.24 3.40
C LEU A 27 -13.66 7.86 3.37
N LEU A 28 -14.42 7.51 2.32
CA LEU A 28 -15.06 6.19 2.19
C LEU A 28 -14.02 5.10 1.92
N LEU A 29 -13.13 5.35 0.97
CA LEU A 29 -12.01 4.43 0.67
C LEU A 29 -11.09 4.30 1.88
N LEU A 30 -10.72 5.43 2.50
CA LEU A 30 -9.87 5.43 3.68
C LEU A 30 -10.51 4.66 4.85
N LYS A 31 -11.81 4.86 5.07
CA LYS A 31 -12.55 4.14 6.11
C LYS A 31 -12.57 2.65 5.87
N PHE A 32 -12.88 2.20 4.65
CA PHE A 32 -12.85 0.78 4.31
C PHE A 32 -11.48 0.16 4.59
N ILE A 33 -10.41 0.86 4.24
CA ILE A 33 -9.04 0.37 4.45
C ILE A 33 -8.69 0.35 5.94
N VAL A 34 -8.91 1.43 6.69
CA VAL A 34 -8.64 1.47 8.14
C VAL A 34 -9.46 0.42 8.90
N GLU A 35 -10.73 0.24 8.54
CA GLU A 35 -11.60 -0.77 9.15
C GLU A 35 -11.13 -2.19 8.79
N SER A 36 -10.55 -2.42 7.61
CA SER A 36 -9.95 -3.73 7.31
C SER A 36 -8.74 -4.03 8.21
N PHE A 37 -7.99 -3.01 8.66
CA PHE A 37 -6.95 -3.17 9.68
C PHE A 37 -7.51 -3.38 11.09
N SER A 38 -8.74 -2.97 11.39
CA SER A 38 -9.38 -3.23 12.69
C SER A 38 -9.49 -4.72 13.03
N VAL A 39 -9.52 -5.58 12.01
CA VAL A 39 -9.46 -7.05 12.15
C VAL A 39 -8.13 -7.51 12.78
N LEU A 40 -7.05 -6.78 12.52
CA LEU A 40 -5.70 -7.08 13.03
C LEU A 40 -5.43 -6.42 14.39
N ASN A 41 -6.10 -5.31 14.69
CA ASN A 41 -6.01 -4.64 15.98
C ASN A 41 -7.28 -3.82 16.24
N SER A 42 -8.03 -4.18 17.29
CA SER A 42 -9.28 -3.53 17.71
C SER A 42 -9.14 -2.05 18.07
N ASP A 43 -7.91 -1.57 18.24
CA ASP A 43 -7.63 -0.16 18.47
C ASP A 43 -7.71 0.68 17.19
N PHE A 44 -7.74 0.07 16.00
CA PHE A 44 -7.92 0.78 14.75
C PHE A 44 -9.40 1.09 14.46
N GLY A 45 -9.71 2.39 14.38
CA GLY A 45 -11.03 2.89 13.98
C GLY A 45 -10.90 4.32 13.46
N MET A 46 -11.62 4.66 12.38
CA MET A 46 -11.60 6.02 11.80
C MET A 46 -12.04 7.09 12.79
N ASP A 47 -12.92 6.72 13.72
CA ASP A 47 -13.41 7.52 14.84
C ASP A 47 -12.32 7.88 15.86
N LYS A 48 -11.22 7.12 15.90
CA LYS A 48 -10.09 7.33 16.81
C LYS A 48 -8.96 8.15 16.17
N ILE A 49 -9.07 8.55 14.90
CA ILE A 49 -8.01 9.26 14.18
C ILE A 49 -8.12 10.77 14.44
N ASN A 50 -7.12 11.34 15.13
CA ASN A 50 -7.10 12.73 15.57
C ASN A 50 -7.07 13.74 14.40
N ASN A 51 -6.40 13.41 13.28
CA ASN A 51 -6.29 14.30 12.13
C ASN A 51 -6.45 13.54 10.80
N ILE A 52 -7.71 13.26 10.46
CA ILE A 52 -8.08 12.48 9.28
C ILE A 52 -7.52 13.06 7.98
N LYS A 53 -7.42 14.39 7.83
CA LYS A 53 -6.89 15.02 6.61
C LYS A 53 -5.41 14.72 6.40
N VAL A 54 -4.62 14.75 7.48
CA VAL A 54 -3.18 14.45 7.43
C VAL A 54 -2.97 12.95 7.31
N PHE A 55 -3.75 12.15 8.04
CA PHE A 55 -3.73 10.70 7.94
C PHE A 55 -4.05 10.22 6.52
N SER A 56 -5.12 10.72 5.90
CA SER A 56 -5.50 10.37 4.52
C SER A 56 -4.40 10.70 3.52
N LYS A 57 -3.72 11.85 3.70
CA LYS A 57 -2.63 12.24 2.83
C LYS A 57 -1.43 11.30 3.00
N TRP A 58 -1.00 11.09 4.24
CA TRP A 58 0.10 10.19 4.57
C TRP A 58 -0.17 8.76 4.08
N PHE A 59 -1.36 8.23 4.36
CA PHE A 59 -1.76 6.89 3.94
C PHE A 59 -1.75 6.75 2.42
N GLY A 60 -2.34 7.72 1.71
CA GLY A 60 -2.30 7.75 0.25
C GLY A 60 -0.88 7.82 -0.32
N GLU A 61 0.02 8.60 0.29
CA GLU A 61 1.44 8.67 -0.09
C GLU A 61 2.15 7.32 0.12
N ILE A 62 1.89 6.64 1.23
CA ILE A 62 2.47 5.30 1.51
C ILE A 62 1.99 4.26 0.48
N VAL A 63 0.69 4.18 0.22
CA VAL A 63 0.14 3.23 -0.77
C VAL A 63 0.62 3.56 -2.19
N THR A 64 0.77 4.84 -2.52
CA THR A 64 1.35 5.26 -3.81
C THR A 64 2.79 4.78 -3.95
N LEU A 65 3.58 4.90 -2.88
CA LEU A 65 4.97 4.45 -2.87
C LEU A 65 5.07 2.93 -3.02
N GLU A 66 4.23 2.18 -2.31
CA GLU A 66 4.14 0.71 -2.41
C GLU A 66 3.82 0.27 -3.84
N GLY A 67 2.74 0.80 -4.44
CA GLY A 67 2.37 0.51 -5.82
C GLY A 67 3.47 0.88 -6.82
N SER A 68 4.17 1.99 -6.59
CA SER A 68 5.33 2.39 -7.42
C SER A 68 6.47 1.37 -7.38
N ILE A 69 6.75 0.81 -6.20
CA ILE A 69 7.79 -0.20 -6.02
C ILE A 69 7.37 -1.51 -6.69
N TYR A 70 6.10 -1.89 -6.63
CA TYR A 70 5.60 -3.05 -7.38
C TYR A 70 5.73 -2.87 -8.89
N ILE A 71 5.36 -1.70 -9.41
CA ILE A 71 5.53 -1.38 -10.83
C ILE A 71 7.01 -1.48 -11.22
N PHE A 72 7.90 -0.92 -10.39
CA PHE A 72 9.35 -0.99 -10.63
C PHE A 72 9.86 -2.43 -10.63
N LEU A 73 9.53 -3.23 -9.61
CA LEU A 73 9.95 -4.63 -9.49
C LEU A 73 9.42 -5.47 -10.65
N ALA A 74 8.16 -5.31 -11.02
CA ALA A 74 7.56 -6.03 -12.13
C ALA A 74 8.21 -5.65 -13.47
N SER A 75 8.40 -4.35 -13.71
CA SER A 75 9.03 -3.84 -14.93
C SER A 75 10.49 -4.30 -15.06
N ALA A 76 11.27 -4.20 -13.98
CA ALA A 76 12.63 -4.72 -13.92
C ALA A 76 12.66 -6.25 -14.11
N GLY A 77 11.73 -6.95 -13.47
CA GLY A 77 11.57 -8.40 -13.60
C GLY A 77 11.28 -8.82 -15.03
N ILE A 78 10.46 -8.07 -15.77
CA ILE A 78 10.16 -8.31 -17.19
C ILE A 78 11.38 -7.99 -18.05
N PHE A 79 11.94 -6.78 -17.91
CA PHE A 79 13.04 -6.28 -18.74
C PHE A 79 14.31 -7.12 -18.63
N PHE A 80 14.74 -7.45 -17.41
CA PHE A 80 15.94 -8.25 -17.16
C PHE A 80 15.69 -9.76 -17.14
N ASN A 81 14.46 -10.19 -17.43
CA ASN A 81 14.03 -11.59 -17.34
C ASN A 81 14.42 -12.27 -16.00
N MET A 82 14.24 -11.57 -14.88
CA MET A 82 14.65 -12.04 -13.54
C MET A 82 13.99 -13.37 -13.16
N ASN A 83 14.70 -14.20 -12.37
CA ASN A 83 14.14 -15.43 -11.82
C ASN A 83 12.93 -15.13 -10.93
N ILE A 84 11.85 -15.91 -11.09
CA ILE A 84 10.60 -15.76 -10.34
C ILE A 84 10.80 -15.84 -8.82
N ILE A 85 11.74 -16.66 -8.35
CA ILE A 85 12.05 -16.82 -6.92
C ILE A 85 12.57 -15.50 -6.35
N ILE A 86 13.44 -14.82 -7.10
CA ILE A 86 13.99 -13.51 -6.69
C ILE A 86 12.87 -12.48 -6.60
N VAL A 87 11.96 -12.46 -7.58
CA VAL A 87 10.79 -11.56 -7.57
C VAL A 87 9.92 -11.80 -6.33
N ILE A 88 9.64 -13.06 -6.00
CA ILE A 88 8.85 -13.42 -4.81
C ILE A 88 9.53 -12.96 -3.52
N ILE A 89 10.86 -13.14 -3.39
CA ILE A 89 11.60 -12.67 -2.22
C ILE A 89 11.45 -11.16 -2.05
N PHE A 90 11.58 -10.38 -3.14
CA PHE A 90 11.39 -8.94 -3.07
C PHE A 90 9.96 -8.55 -2.69
N ILE A 91 8.94 -9.24 -3.20
CA ILE A 91 7.53 -9.02 -2.80
C ILE A 91 7.37 -9.21 -1.30
N ILE A 92 7.90 -10.30 -0.74
CA ILE A 92 7.81 -10.56 0.70
C ILE A 92 8.49 -9.44 1.50
N ILE A 93 9.65 -8.95 1.04
CA ILE A 93 10.36 -7.85 1.70
C ILE A 93 9.53 -6.56 1.66
N ILE A 94 8.94 -6.24 0.50
CA ILE A 94 8.07 -5.07 0.30
C ILE A 94 6.88 -5.15 1.27
N GLU A 95 6.12 -6.25 1.23
CA GLU A 95 4.95 -6.46 2.09
C GLU A 95 5.29 -6.32 3.58
N VAL A 96 6.33 -6.99 4.05
CA VAL A 96 6.73 -6.93 5.47
C VAL A 96 7.14 -5.50 5.86
N PHE A 97 7.83 -4.78 4.98
CA PHE A 97 8.21 -3.40 5.24
C PHE A 97 6.98 -2.47 5.31
N PHE A 98 6.12 -2.49 4.29
CA PHE A 98 4.96 -1.61 4.21
C PHE A 98 3.91 -1.92 5.28
N PHE A 99 3.68 -3.19 5.59
CA PHE A 99 2.82 -3.59 6.69
C PHE A 99 3.26 -2.98 8.02
N ASN A 100 4.56 -3.02 8.32
CA ASN A 100 5.11 -2.40 9.53
C ASN A 100 5.01 -0.86 9.51
N VAL A 101 5.25 -0.24 8.35
CA VAL A 101 5.09 1.22 8.18
C VAL A 101 3.64 1.63 8.40
N ILE A 102 2.67 0.90 7.85
CA ILE A 102 1.25 1.19 7.98
C ILE A 102 0.82 1.05 9.44
N ILE A 103 1.13 -0.06 10.11
CA ILE A 103 0.75 -0.27 11.52
C ILE A 103 1.33 0.80 12.44
N ASN A 104 2.63 1.06 12.34
CA ASN A 104 3.29 2.05 13.19
C ASN A 104 2.82 3.46 12.85
N GLY A 105 2.54 3.73 11.58
CA GLY A 105 2.00 4.99 11.15
C GLY A 105 0.60 5.23 11.70
N ILE A 106 -0.33 4.28 11.59
CA ILE A 106 -1.69 4.45 12.15
C ILE A 106 -1.63 4.72 13.67
N LYS A 107 -0.75 4.03 14.40
CA LYS A 107 -0.53 4.28 15.84
C LYS A 107 -0.11 5.72 16.17
N ASN A 108 0.54 6.44 15.26
CA ASN A 108 0.90 7.85 15.47
C ASN A 108 -0.27 8.82 15.23
N PHE A 109 -1.38 8.34 14.66
CA PHE A 109 -2.56 9.15 14.35
C PHE A 109 -3.76 8.89 15.27
N ILE A 110 -3.70 7.82 16.08
CA ILE A 110 -4.59 7.54 17.21
C ILE A 110 -4.04 8.25 18.44
#